data_AF-A0A7S2DEZ5-F1
#
_entry.id   AF-A0A7S2DEZ5-F1
#
_cell.length_a   1.000
_cell.length_b   1.000
_cell.length_c   1.000
_cell.angle_alpha   90.00
_cell.angle_beta   90.00
_cell.angle_gamma   90.00
#
_symmetry.space_group_name_H-M   'P 1'
#
loop_
_entity.id
_entity.type
_entity.pdbx_description
1 polymer ?
#
loop_
_entity_poly.entity_id
_entity_poly.type
_entity_poly.pdbx_seq_one_letter_code
_entity_poly.pdbx_strand_id
1 'polypeptide(L)'
;MKALDQCTRLMGYGAEDIVKEAIEEVKQQMGGSLGNGGQIDYTDAAGDEKREGQLLVTTLLQNVGALWDESRSLRMMMSHWQAVCKEADTDHSGTISEDEAETIWGKVLSEFRQMILGKLQRLGVAAKHTSSISEVASKPAGSDASKEEPLTQKL
;
A
#
# COMPACT_ATOMS: atom_id res chain seq x y z
N MET A 1 18.39 -4.59 -9.72
CA MET A 1 17.40 -3.55 -10.08
C MET A 1 17.85 -2.24 -9.47
N LYS A 2 17.95 -1.15 -10.24
CA LYS A 2 18.43 0.14 -9.73
C LYS A 2 17.25 0.86 -9.07
N ALA A 3 17.44 1.48 -7.91
CA ALA A 3 16.39 2.17 -7.14
C ALA A 3 15.55 3.18 -7.96
N LEU A 4 16.11 3.71 -9.05
CA LEU A 4 15.40 4.59 -9.99
C LEU A 4 14.24 3.89 -10.72
N ASP A 5 14.40 2.60 -11.07
CA ASP A 5 13.36 1.80 -11.73
C ASP A 5 12.17 1.56 -10.79
N GLN A 6 12.45 1.36 -9.50
CA GLN A 6 11.44 1.20 -8.45
C GLN A 6 10.65 2.51 -8.23
N CYS A 7 11.33 3.65 -8.18
CA CYS A 7 10.67 4.96 -8.09
C CYS A 7 9.81 5.27 -9.33
N THR A 8 10.25 4.86 -10.53
CA THR A 8 9.48 5.07 -11.77
C THR A 8 8.21 4.21 -11.78
N ARG A 9 8.30 2.96 -11.29
CA ARG A 9 7.14 2.08 -11.09
C ARG A 9 6.12 2.69 -10.13
N LEU A 10 6.55 3.19 -8.98
CA LEU A 10 5.66 3.82 -7.99
C LEU A 10 4.99 5.12 -8.47
N MET A 11 5.57 5.79 -9.47
CA MET A 11 4.99 7.01 -10.07
C MET A 11 4.09 6.72 -11.28
N GLY A 12 4.17 5.52 -11.86
CA GLY A 12 3.48 5.16 -13.10
C GLY A 12 2.28 4.22 -12.96
N TYR A 13 2.19 3.47 -11.85
CA TYR A 13 1.12 2.50 -11.61
C TYR A 13 0.10 3.00 -10.58
N GLY A 14 -1.18 2.70 -10.81
CA GLY A 14 -2.25 2.94 -9.83
C GLY A 14 -2.11 2.03 -8.60
N ALA A 15 -2.77 2.39 -7.50
CA ALA A 15 -2.80 1.55 -6.30
C ALA A 15 -3.33 0.14 -6.61
N GLU A 16 -4.40 0.07 -7.42
CA GLU A 16 -5.03 -1.16 -7.90
C GLU A 16 -4.04 -2.08 -8.62
N ASP A 17 -3.23 -1.56 -9.55
CA ASP A 17 -2.27 -2.38 -10.31
C ASP A 17 -1.17 -2.97 -9.40
N ILE A 18 -0.68 -2.17 -8.44
CA ILE A 18 0.34 -2.61 -7.48
C ILE A 18 -0.22 -3.72 -6.58
N VAL A 19 -1.46 -3.57 -6.13
CA VAL A 19 -2.13 -4.56 -5.30
C VAL A 19 -2.39 -5.85 -6.09
N LYS A 20 -2.86 -5.75 -7.34
CA LYS A 20 -3.05 -6.90 -8.21
C LYS A 20 -1.76 -7.66 -8.48
N GLU A 21 -0.67 -6.95 -8.80
CA GLU A 21 0.65 -7.56 -8.96
C GLU A 21 1.10 -8.24 -7.66
N ALA A 22 0.88 -7.60 -6.50
CA ALA A 22 1.23 -8.18 -5.21
C ALA A 22 0.45 -9.46 -4.91
N ILE A 23 -0.87 -9.47 -5.12
CA ILE A 23 -1.72 -10.65 -4.90
C ILE A 23 -1.34 -11.79 -5.85
N GLU A 24 -1.09 -11.49 -7.12
CA GLU A 24 -0.63 -12.50 -8.08
C GLU A 24 0.75 -13.06 -7.70
N GLU A 25 1.66 -12.24 -7.17
CA GLU A 25 2.94 -12.71 -6.64
C GLU A 25 2.75 -13.62 -5.41
N VAL A 26 1.87 -13.27 -4.48
CA VAL A 26 1.54 -14.16 -3.34
C VAL A 26 1.02 -15.49 -3.85
N LYS A 27 0.08 -15.47 -4.80
CA LYS A 27 -0.50 -16.67 -5.40
C LYS A 27 0.56 -17.55 -6.05
N GLN A 28 1.52 -16.97 -6.78
CA GLN A 28 2.62 -17.72 -7.35
C GLN A 28 3.52 -18.33 -6.28
N GLN A 29 3.82 -17.60 -5.20
CA GLN A 29 4.62 -18.10 -4.07
C GLN A 29 3.92 -19.21 -3.27
N MET A 30 2.58 -19.23 -3.27
CA MET A 30 1.77 -20.27 -2.64
C MET A 30 1.51 -21.48 -3.55
N GLY A 31 2.08 -21.52 -4.77
CA GLY A 31 1.96 -22.66 -5.68
C GLY A 31 0.84 -22.55 -6.72
N GLY A 32 0.27 -21.35 -6.91
CA GLY A 32 -0.68 -21.03 -7.99
C GLY A 32 -2.12 -20.87 -7.56
N SER A 33 -2.44 -21.08 -6.30
CA SER A 33 -3.75 -20.83 -5.70
C SER A 33 -3.61 -20.05 -4.40
N LEU A 34 -4.64 -19.28 -4.08
CA LEU A 34 -4.86 -18.70 -2.75
C LEU A 34 -5.96 -19.50 -2.06
N GLY A 35 -6.24 -19.20 -0.80
CA GLY A 35 -7.27 -19.81 0.01
C GLY A 35 -8.70 -19.65 -0.56
N ASN A 36 -9.70 -19.79 0.30
CA ASN A 36 -11.10 -19.87 -0.13
C ASN A 36 -11.52 -18.63 -0.93
N GLY A 37 -12.00 -18.85 -2.15
CA GLY A 37 -12.49 -17.77 -3.01
C GLY A 37 -11.41 -16.90 -3.65
N GLY A 38 -10.13 -17.28 -3.56
CA GLY A 38 -9.02 -16.50 -4.12
C GLY A 38 -8.62 -15.29 -3.27
N GLN A 39 -9.09 -15.24 -2.02
CA GLN A 39 -8.73 -14.20 -1.05
C GLN A 39 -7.49 -14.61 -0.25
N ILE A 40 -6.90 -13.65 0.44
CA ILE A 40 -5.68 -13.83 1.21
C ILE A 40 -6.01 -14.22 2.65
N ASP A 41 -5.68 -15.44 3.05
CA ASP A 41 -5.87 -15.90 4.42
C ASP A 41 -4.77 -15.35 5.36
N TYR A 42 -5.16 -14.85 6.55
CA TYR A 42 -4.21 -14.30 7.52
C TYR A 42 -4.37 -14.84 8.95
N THR A 43 -5.43 -15.61 9.20
CA THR A 43 -5.76 -16.11 10.55
C THR A 43 -4.99 -17.36 10.91
N ASP A 44 -4.74 -17.58 12.21
CA ASP A 44 -4.08 -18.81 12.67
C ASP A 44 -4.90 -20.08 12.39
N ALA A 45 -6.22 -19.95 12.21
CA ALA A 45 -7.12 -21.05 11.89
C ALA A 45 -6.88 -21.61 10.47
N ALA A 46 -6.33 -20.80 9.56
CA ALA A 46 -6.02 -21.19 8.18
C ALA A 46 -4.75 -22.06 8.06
N GLY A 47 -4.05 -22.34 9.17
CA GLY A 47 -2.87 -23.22 9.15
C GLY A 47 -1.73 -22.64 8.33
N ASP A 48 -1.32 -23.33 7.27
CA ASP A 48 -0.23 -22.89 6.38
C ASP A 48 -0.65 -21.71 5.48
N GLU A 49 -1.95 -21.59 5.16
CA GLU A 49 -2.50 -20.54 4.29
C GLU A 49 -2.38 -19.15 4.93
N LYS A 50 -2.26 -19.05 6.26
CA LYS A 50 -2.00 -17.77 6.95
C LYS A 50 -0.73 -17.05 6.47
N ARG A 51 0.20 -17.81 5.86
CA ARG A 51 1.41 -17.27 5.24
C ARG A 51 1.08 -16.34 4.08
N GLU A 52 -0.09 -16.47 3.45
CA GLU A 52 -0.58 -15.54 2.42
C GLU A 52 -0.62 -14.10 2.95
N GLY A 53 -1.20 -13.86 4.13
CA GLY A 53 -1.22 -12.54 4.75
C GLY A 53 0.19 -11.98 5.01
N GLN A 54 1.12 -12.83 5.47
CA GLN A 54 2.52 -12.42 5.67
C GLN A 54 3.17 -12.03 4.33
N LEU A 55 2.98 -12.85 3.30
CA LEU A 55 3.51 -12.62 1.96
C LEU A 55 2.93 -11.35 1.36
N LEU A 56 1.62 -11.11 1.50
CA LEU A 56 0.97 -9.89 1.03
C LEU A 56 1.64 -8.65 1.62
N VAL A 57 1.76 -8.56 2.95
CA VAL A 57 2.40 -7.41 3.61
C VAL A 57 3.86 -7.28 3.17
N THR A 58 4.57 -8.39 3.01
CA THR A 58 5.97 -8.40 2.54
C THR A 58 6.08 -7.83 1.13
N THR A 59 5.28 -8.33 0.20
CA THR A 59 5.30 -7.91 -1.21
C THR A 59 4.91 -6.45 -1.36
N LEU A 60 3.88 -5.99 -0.63
CA LEU A 60 3.51 -4.57 -0.60
C LEU A 60 4.67 -3.71 -0.08
N LEU A 61 5.37 -4.10 0.99
CA LEU A 61 6.55 -3.36 1.46
C LEU A 61 7.70 -3.37 0.45
N GLN A 62 7.92 -4.48 -0.26
CA GLN A 62 8.97 -4.58 -1.28
C GLN A 62 8.73 -3.66 -2.48
N ASN A 63 7.48 -3.28 -2.75
CA ASN A 63 7.15 -2.31 -3.81
C ASN A 63 7.75 -0.92 -3.56
N VAL A 64 7.96 -0.50 -2.30
CA VAL A 64 8.68 0.74 -1.99
C VAL A 64 10.21 0.58 -1.92
N GLY A 65 10.71 -0.59 -2.34
CA GLY A 65 12.13 -0.89 -2.53
C GLY A 65 12.92 -1.00 -1.23
N ALA A 66 14.25 -1.04 -1.34
CA ALA A 66 15.17 -1.25 -0.22
C ALA A 66 15.20 -0.12 0.83
N LEU A 67 14.27 0.83 0.76
CA LEU A 67 14.13 1.92 1.72
C LEU A 67 12.99 1.67 2.72
N TRP A 68 12.18 0.63 2.55
CA TRP A 68 11.10 0.34 3.49
C TRP A 68 11.65 0.05 4.90
N ASP A 69 12.79 -0.63 4.97
CA ASP A 69 13.45 -1.03 6.21
C ASP A 69 14.14 0.14 6.94
N GLU A 70 14.18 1.34 6.35
CA GLU A 70 14.64 2.56 7.01
C GLU A 70 13.55 3.18 7.90
N SER A 71 12.27 2.88 7.63
CA SER A 71 11.14 3.34 8.42
C SER A 71 10.85 2.38 9.58
N ARG A 72 10.85 2.90 10.82
CA ARG A 72 10.46 2.12 11.99
C ARG A 72 9.02 1.60 11.87
N SER A 73 8.11 2.41 11.35
CA SER A 73 6.70 2.03 11.18
C SER A 73 6.54 0.88 10.19
N LEU A 74 7.23 0.93 9.05
CA LEU A 74 7.17 -0.14 8.04
C LEU A 74 7.80 -1.44 8.56
N ARG A 75 8.91 -1.37 9.32
CA ARG A 75 9.44 -2.54 10.04
C ARG A 75 8.46 -3.12 11.05
N MET A 76 7.70 -2.26 11.74
CA MET A 76 6.66 -2.70 12.68
C MET A 76 5.49 -3.37 11.95
N MET A 77 5.07 -2.85 10.79
CA MET A 77 4.06 -3.49 9.95
C MET A 77 4.47 -4.91 9.55
N MET A 78 5.71 -5.10 9.12
CA MET A 78 6.23 -6.43 8.79
C MET A 78 6.26 -7.36 10.02
N SER A 79 6.70 -6.85 11.17
CA SER A 79 6.80 -7.64 12.40
C SER A 79 5.43 -8.00 13.01
N HIS A 80 4.39 -7.24 12.67
CA HIS A 80 3.02 -7.41 13.16
C HIS A 80 2.03 -7.56 12.00
N TRP A 81 2.45 -8.26 10.93
CA TRP A 81 1.67 -8.38 9.70
C TRP A 81 0.23 -8.86 9.93
N GLN A 82 0.01 -9.80 10.87
CA GLN A 82 -1.34 -10.27 11.22
C GLN A 82 -2.23 -9.15 11.76
N ALA A 83 -1.67 -8.24 12.56
CA ALA A 83 -2.42 -7.10 13.08
C ALA A 83 -2.73 -6.10 11.96
N VAL A 84 -1.81 -5.93 11.00
CA VAL A 84 -2.04 -5.09 9.80
C VAL A 84 -3.19 -5.65 8.96
N CYS A 85 -3.18 -6.96 8.67
CA CYS A 85 -4.29 -7.63 7.97
C CYS A 85 -5.59 -7.48 8.75
N LYS A 86 -5.59 -7.79 10.05
CA LYS A 86 -6.78 -7.67 10.91
C LYS A 86 -7.38 -6.28 10.95
N GLU A 87 -6.55 -5.24 10.89
CA GLU A 87 -7.03 -3.85 10.88
C GLU A 87 -7.61 -3.45 9.51
N ALA A 88 -7.16 -4.10 8.43
CA ALA A 88 -7.68 -3.89 7.08
C ALA A 88 -8.91 -4.74 6.77
N ASP A 89 -9.08 -5.88 7.45
CA ASP A 89 -10.24 -6.78 7.39
C ASP A 89 -11.48 -6.10 8.02
N THR A 90 -12.19 -5.34 7.20
CA THR A 90 -13.31 -4.50 7.61
C THR A 90 -14.60 -5.29 7.81
N ASP A 91 -14.74 -6.41 7.10
CA ASP A 91 -15.91 -7.30 7.21
C ASP A 91 -15.71 -8.42 8.24
N HIS A 92 -14.50 -8.53 8.81
CA HIS A 92 -14.10 -9.53 9.80
C HIS A 92 -14.23 -10.97 9.27
N SER A 93 -14.02 -11.15 7.97
CA SER A 93 -14.05 -12.45 7.29
C SER A 93 -12.90 -13.36 7.70
N GLY A 94 -11.80 -12.80 8.21
CA GLY A 94 -10.55 -13.54 8.42
C GLY A 94 -9.73 -13.71 7.13
N THR A 95 -10.14 -13.05 6.05
CA THR A 95 -9.44 -12.98 4.76
C THR A 95 -9.20 -11.53 4.37
N ILE A 96 -8.38 -11.29 3.35
CA ILE A 96 -8.15 -9.96 2.77
C ILE A 96 -8.56 -9.98 1.29
N SER A 97 -9.48 -9.08 0.95
CA SER A 97 -9.87 -8.77 -0.44
C SER A 97 -8.90 -7.78 -1.12
N GLU A 98 -9.07 -7.56 -2.43
CA GLU A 98 -8.27 -6.56 -3.18
C GLU A 98 -8.43 -5.15 -2.57
N ASP A 99 -9.66 -4.72 -2.28
CA ASP A 99 -9.95 -3.40 -1.68
C ASP A 99 -9.29 -3.22 -0.29
N GLU A 100 -9.25 -4.28 0.50
CA GLU A 100 -8.61 -4.26 1.81
C GLU A 100 -7.08 -4.28 1.69
N ALA A 101 -6.54 -4.96 0.67
CA ALA A 101 -5.13 -4.88 0.34
C ALA A 101 -4.72 -3.47 -0.15
N GLU A 102 -5.59 -2.75 -0.87
CA GLU A 102 -5.39 -1.33 -1.19
C GLU A 102 -5.30 -0.46 0.07
N THR A 103 -6.10 -0.77 1.10
CA THR A 103 -6.02 -0.08 2.39
C THR A 103 -4.67 -0.30 3.06
N ILE A 104 -4.13 -1.53 3.02
CA ILE A 104 -2.78 -1.84 3.51
C ILE A 104 -1.73 -1.05 2.70
N TRP A 105 -1.85 -1.03 1.38
CA TRP A 105 -0.94 -0.30 0.50
C TRP A 105 -0.95 1.22 0.75
N GLY A 106 -2.13 1.81 0.98
CA GLY A 106 -2.27 3.21 1.36
C GLY A 106 -1.51 3.55 2.65
N LYS A 107 -1.56 2.67 3.65
CA LYS A 107 -0.77 2.81 4.88
C LYS A 107 0.73 2.74 4.60
N VAL A 108 1.18 1.77 3.80
CA VAL A 108 2.60 1.65 3.38
C VAL A 108 3.08 2.94 2.73
N LEU A 109 2.32 3.46 1.75
CA LEU A 109 2.68 4.69 1.05
C LEU A 109 2.69 5.91 1.97
N SER A 110 1.73 6.03 2.88
CA SER A 110 1.68 7.15 3.83
C SER A 110 2.92 7.16 4.72
N GLU A 111 3.25 6.03 5.36
CA GLU A 111 4.42 5.89 6.22
C GLU A 111 5.74 6.10 5.45
N PHE A 112 5.82 5.58 4.22
CA PHE A 112 6.97 5.79 3.35
C PHE A 112 7.15 7.28 3.00
N ARG A 113 6.08 7.98 2.63
CA ARG A 113 6.12 9.42 2.34
C ARG A 113 6.54 10.24 3.55
N GLN A 114 6.02 9.93 4.73
CA GLN A 114 6.42 10.60 5.98
C GLN A 114 7.91 10.41 6.27
N MET A 115 8.43 9.20 6.08
CA MET A 115 9.86 8.93 6.22
C MET A 115 10.70 9.78 5.26
N ILE A 116 10.33 9.82 3.97
CA ILE A 116 11.04 10.62 2.96
C ILE A 116 10.98 12.11 3.29
N LEU A 117 9.82 12.64 3.66
CA LEU A 117 9.64 14.01 4.11
C LEU A 117 10.56 14.36 5.29
N GLY A 118 10.60 13.51 6.31
CA GLY A 118 11.49 13.69 7.46
C GLY A 118 12.97 13.72 7.08
N LYS A 119 13.39 12.88 6.12
CA LYS A 119 14.77 12.89 5.60
C LYS A 119 15.06 14.18 4.81
N LEU A 120 14.16 14.62 3.94
CA LEU A 120 14.31 15.86 3.16
C LEU A 120 14.39 17.11 4.06
N GLN A 121 13.56 17.17 5.11
CA GLN A 121 13.60 18.26 6.09
C GLN A 121 14.95 18.31 6.83
N ARG A 122 15.51 17.16 7.23
CA ARG A 122 16.85 17.08 7.86
C ARG A 122 17.97 17.52 6.91
N LEU A 123 17.80 17.33 5.61
CA LEU A 123 18.73 17.78 4.57
C LEU A 123 18.58 19.28 4.25
N GLY A 124 17.66 19.99 4.91
CA GLY A 124 17.45 21.42 4.68
C GLY A 124 16.76 21.75 3.36
N VAL A 125 16.09 20.78 2.74
CA VAL A 125 15.26 21.05 1.55
C VAL A 125 14.13 21.99 1.96
N ALA A 126 14.08 23.17 1.35
CA ALA A 126 13.13 24.22 1.71
C ALA A 126 11.68 23.70 1.67
N ALA A 127 10.88 24.04 2.68
CA ALA A 127 9.51 23.55 2.85
C ALA A 127 8.63 23.70 1.60
N LYS A 128 8.87 24.76 0.80
CA LYS A 128 8.22 25.01 -0.49
C LYS A 128 8.38 23.89 -1.53
N HIS A 129 9.38 23.02 -1.40
CA HIS A 129 9.63 21.88 -2.28
C HIS A 129 9.09 20.55 -1.71
N THR A 130 8.68 20.54 -0.45
CA THR A 130 8.08 19.37 0.21
C THR A 130 6.56 19.44 0.30
N SER A 131 5.94 20.61 0.06
CA SER A 131 4.49 20.83 0.17
C SER A 131 3.66 19.86 -0.69
N SER A 132 4.10 19.58 -1.91
CA SER A 132 3.42 18.67 -2.84
C SER A 132 3.42 17.20 -2.36
N ILE A 133 4.34 16.81 -1.48
CA ILE A 133 4.38 15.46 -0.90
C ILE A 133 3.42 15.38 0.30
N SER A 134 3.24 16.48 1.05
CA SER A 134 2.30 16.54 2.17
C SER A 134 0.82 16.58 1.75
N GLU A 135 0.50 17.24 0.62
CA GLU A 135 -0.88 17.32 0.11
C GLU A 135 -1.43 15.94 -0.30
N VAL A 136 -0.58 15.06 -0.85
CA VAL A 136 -0.99 13.70 -1.27
C VAL A 136 -1.03 12.74 -0.08
N ALA A 137 -0.28 12.97 0.99
CA ALA A 137 -0.36 12.17 2.23
C ALA A 137 -1.64 12.44 3.05
N SER A 138 -2.32 13.57 2.78
CA SER A 138 -3.52 14.00 3.51
C SER A 138 -4.83 13.68 2.78
N LYS A 139 -4.75 13.14 1.55
CA LYS A 139 -5.91 12.84 0.72
C LYS A 139 -6.25 11.35 0.87
N PRO A 140 -7.45 10.99 1.37
CA PRO A 140 -7.90 9.60 1.36
C PRO A 140 -7.99 9.10 -0.08
N ALA A 141 -7.54 7.87 -0.33
CA ALA A 141 -7.76 7.19 -1.61
C ALA A 141 -9.29 7.13 -1.84
N GLY A 142 -9.78 7.82 -2.87
CA GLY A 142 -11.21 7.82 -3.22
C GLY A 142 -11.85 9.17 -3.57
N SER A 143 -11.15 10.31 -3.56
CA SER A 143 -11.75 11.58 -4.05
C SER A 143 -11.44 11.82 -5.54
N ASP A 144 -11.90 10.92 -6.40
CA ASP A 144 -12.04 11.25 -7.83
C ASP A 144 -13.45 11.83 -8.04
N ALA A 145 -13.64 13.07 -7.61
CA ALA A 145 -14.82 13.86 -7.96
C ALA A 145 -14.56 14.58 -9.28
N SER A 146 -14.49 13.81 -10.37
CA SER A 146 -14.74 14.34 -11.70
C SER A 146 -16.21 14.72 -11.80
N LYS A 147 -16.51 16.02 -11.81
CA LYS A 147 -17.63 16.68 -12.51
C LYS A 147 -17.54 18.20 -12.30
N GLU A 148 -16.64 18.84 -13.04
CA GLU A 148 -16.86 20.23 -13.43
C GLU A 148 -17.86 20.21 -14.60
N GLU A 149 -19.11 20.59 -14.34
CA GLU A 149 -19.99 21.13 -15.38
C GLU A 149 -20.04 22.66 -15.21
N PRO A 150 -19.66 23.45 -16.22
CA PRO A 150 -19.86 24.89 -16.17
C PRO A 150 -21.33 25.22 -16.42
N LEU A 151 -22.03 25.70 -15.41
CA LEU A 151 -23.35 26.35 -15.53
C LEU A 151 -23.19 27.63 -16.36
N THR A 152 -23.52 27.53 -17.65
CA THR A 152 -23.72 28.69 -18.52
C THR A 152 -24.83 29.59 -17.97
N GLN A 153 -24.46 30.82 -17.63
CA GLN A 153 -25.38 31.93 -17.46
C GLN A 153 -26.18 32.16 -18.75
N LYS A 154 -27.50 32.22 -18.65
CA LYS A 154 -28.33 32.98 -19.60
C LYS A 154 -29.17 33.98 -18.82
N LEU A 155 -29.00 35.23 -19.25
CA LEU A 155 -29.86 36.39 -19.02
C LEU A 155 -31.30 36.11 -19.44
#